data_AF-A0A2M7IGG1-F1
#
_entry.id   AF-A0A2M7IGG1-F1
#
_cell.length_a   1.000
_cell.length_b   1.000
_cell.length_c   1.000
_cell.angle_alpha   90.00
_cell.angle_beta   90.00
_cell.angle_gamma   90.00
#
_symmetry.space_group_name_H-M   'P 1'
#
loop_
_entity.id
_entity.type
_entity.pdbx_description
1 polymer ?
#
loop_
_entity_poly.entity_id
_entity_poly.type
_entity_poly.pdbx_seq_one_letter_code
_entity_poly.pdbx_strand_id
1 'polypeptide(L)' 'MTNRIKEFRAKNDLTQEELARLAGVRRETIVFLEQGKYNPSLMLAHNVAEALKTTIEELFSF' A
#
# COMPACT_ATOMS: atom_id res chain seq x y z
N MET A 1 -9.47 -8.12 6.46
CA MET A 1 -8.86 -6.96 5.82
C MET A 1 -8.65 -7.23 4.34
N THR A 2 -9.44 -6.58 3.52
CA THR A 2 -9.17 -6.45 2.08
C THR A 2 -8.45 -5.13 1.84
N ASN A 3 -7.59 -5.07 0.83
CA ASN A 3 -6.91 -3.84 0.44
C ASN A 3 -6.99 -3.65 -1.08
N ARG A 4 -6.89 -2.41 -1.52
CA ARG A 4 -6.93 -2.00 -2.92
C ARG A 4 -5.58 -1.50 -3.42
N ILE A 5 -4.49 -1.85 -2.73
CA ILE A 5 -3.14 -1.37 -3.03
C ILE A 5 -2.77 -1.63 -4.48
N LYS A 6 -2.97 -2.86 -4.97
CA LYS A 6 -2.66 -3.22 -6.35
C LYS A 6 -3.44 -2.39 -7.38
N GLU A 7 -4.70 -2.08 -7.08
CA GLU A 7 -5.57 -1.25 -7.95
C GLU A 7 -5.05 0.18 -8.02
N PHE A 8 -4.83 0.82 -6.87
CA PHE A 8 -4.35 2.20 -6.81
C PHE A 8 -2.91 2.32 -7.34
N ARG A 9 -2.07 1.31 -7.11
CA ARG A 9 -0.72 1.26 -7.64
C ARG A 9 -0.73 1.23 -9.17
N ALA A 10 -1.60 0.41 -9.77
CA ALA A 10 -1.76 0.38 -11.23
C ALA A 10 -2.32 1.70 -11.78
N LYS A 11 -3.26 2.36 -11.09
CA LYS A 11 -3.77 3.69 -11.47
C LYS A 11 -2.71 4.79 -11.46
N ASN A 12 -1.65 4.63 -10.68
CA ASN A 12 -0.54 5.57 -10.59
C ASN A 12 0.70 5.13 -11.40
N ASP A 13 0.59 4.08 -12.22
CA ASP A 13 1.69 3.52 -13.02
C ASP A 13 2.94 3.15 -12.19
N LEU A 14 2.72 2.70 -10.95
CA LEU A 14 3.81 2.34 -10.03
C LEU A 14 4.10 0.84 -10.06
N THR A 15 5.38 0.48 -9.99
CA THR A 15 5.83 -0.87 -9.62
C THR A 15 5.78 -1.06 -8.09
N GLN A 16 5.88 -2.31 -7.64
CA GLN A 16 5.96 -2.60 -6.19
C GLN A 16 7.21 -1.99 -5.55
N GLU A 17 8.32 -1.94 -6.30
CA GLU A 17 9.59 -1.33 -5.86
C GLU A 17 9.43 0.19 -5.69
N GLU A 18 8.80 0.86 -6.65
CA GLU A 18 8.57 2.31 -6.57
C GLU A 18 7.62 2.68 -5.43
N LEU A 19 6.54 1.93 -5.24
CA LEU A 19 5.64 2.14 -4.10
C LEU A 19 6.38 1.92 -2.77
N ALA A 20 7.24 0.90 -2.69
CA ALA A 20 8.03 0.64 -1.48
C ALA A 20 8.97 1.80 -1.18
N ARG A 21 9.66 2.32 -2.19
CA ARG A 21 10.53 3.50 -2.08
C ARG A 21 9.75 4.74 -1.62
N LEU A 22 8.57 4.98 -2.16
CA LEU A 22 7.71 6.11 -1.76
C LEU A 22 7.18 5.97 -0.33
N ALA A 23 6.78 4.77 0.08
CA ALA A 23 6.26 4.50 1.42
C ALA A 23 7.36 4.32 2.49
N GLY A 24 8.64 4.34 2.09
CA GLY A 24 9.78 4.19 3.00
C GLY A 24 9.96 2.78 3.55
N VAL A 25 9.62 1.75 2.78
CA VAL A 25 9.66 0.34 3.18
C VAL A 25 10.38 -0.55 2.17
N ARG A 26 10.57 -1.82 2.52
CA ARG A 26 11.12 -2.82 1.60
C ARG A 26 10.06 -3.27 0.60
N ARG A 27 10.46 -3.69 -0.59
CA ARG A 27 9.54 -4.24 -1.61
C ARG A 27 8.69 -5.39 -1.09
N GLU A 28 9.29 -6.28 -0.30
CA GLU A 28 8.60 -7.42 0.32
C GLU A 28 7.44 -6.98 1.21
N THR A 29 7.57 -5.82 1.88
CA THR A 29 6.50 -5.21 2.69
C THR A 29 5.28 -4.93 1.83
N ILE A 30 5.45 -4.35 0.64
CA ILE A 30 4.37 -4.07 -0.31
C ILE A 30 3.77 -5.38 -0.86
N VAL A 31 4.61 -6.36 -1.20
CA VAL A 31 4.15 -7.67 -1.68
C VAL A 31 3.23 -8.33 -0.65
N PHE A 32 3.65 -8.35 0.62
CA PHE A 32 2.87 -8.96 1.69
C PHE A 32 1.60 -8.17 2.01
N LEU A 33 1.61 -6.84 1.89
CA LEU A 33 0.40 -6.03 1.99
C LEU A 33 -0.59 -6.33 0.86
N GLU A 34 -0.15 -6.34 -0.40
CA GLU A 34 -1.02 -6.69 -1.54
C GLU A 34 -1.60 -8.10 -1.43
N GLN A 35 -0.86 -9.03 -0.82
CA GLN A 35 -1.33 -10.40 -0.55
C GLN A 35 -2.21 -10.52 0.71
N GLY A 36 -2.39 -9.45 1.48
CA GLY A 36 -3.15 -9.47 2.73
C GLY A 36 -2.52 -10.34 3.82
N LYS A 37 -1.20 -10.57 3.78
CA LYS A 37 -0.49 -11.51 4.67
C LYS A 37 -0.28 -10.99 6.09
N TYR A 38 -0.44 -9.69 6.33
CA TYR A 38 -0.39 -9.12 7.68
C TYR A 38 -1.13 -7.78 7.71
N ASN A 39 -1.48 -7.36 8.93
CA ASN A 39 -2.13 -6.09 9.19
C ASN A 39 -1.06 -4.99 9.35
N PRO A 40 -1.02 -3.95 8.51
CA PRO A 40 -0.07 -2.85 8.65
C PRO A 40 -0.26 -2.09 9.97
N SER A 41 0.80 -1.45 10.46
CA SER A 41 0.64 -0.39 11.46
C SER A 41 -0.08 0.81 10.86
N LEU A 42 -0.69 1.65 11.69
CA LEU A 42 -1.36 2.87 11.22
C LEU A 42 -0.41 3.78 10.43
N MET A 43 0.84 3.90 10.87
CA MET A 43 1.89 4.65 10.15
C MET A 43 2.17 4.07 8.76
N LEU A 44 2.27 2.75 8.64
CA LEU A 44 2.50 2.11 7.33
C LEU A 44 1.29 2.29 6.42
N ALA A 45 0.09 2.10 6.95
CA ALA A 45 -1.14 2.33 6.19
C ALA A 45 -1.23 3.77 5.69
N HIS A 46 -0.86 4.75 6.53
CA HIS A 46 -0.81 6.16 6.17
C HIS A 46 0.20 6.44 5.05
N ASN A 47 1.46 5.99 5.19
CA ASN A 47 2.50 6.21 4.18
C ASN A 47 2.13 5.61 2.82
N VAL A 48 1.51 4.43 2.81
CA VAL A 48 1.09 3.77 1.56
C VAL A 48 -0.10 4.51 0.94
N ALA A 49 -1.07 4.97 1.74
CA ALA A 49 -2.19 5.78 1.25
C ALA A 49 -1.71 7.11 0.64
N GLU A 50 -0.79 7.80 1.32
CA GLU A 50 -0.17 9.03 0.83
C GLU A 50 0.58 8.81 -0.49
N ALA A 51 1.42 7.77 -0.57
CA ALA A 51 2.14 7.42 -1.79
C ALA A 51 1.22 7.09 -2.99
N LEU A 52 0.03 6.57 -2.70
CA LEU A 52 -0.99 6.22 -3.69
C LEU A 52 -2.02 7.34 -3.94
N LYS A 53 -1.85 8.49 -3.30
CA LYS A 53 -2.73 9.66 -3.40
C LYS A 53 -4.19 9.34 -3.06
N THR A 54 -4.40 8.58 -1.98
CA THR A 54 -5.72 8.17 -1.48
C THR A 54 -5.74 8.21 0.05
N THR A 55 -6.85 7.80 0.65
CA THR A 55 -7.04 7.72 2.10
C THR A 55 -6.90 6.28 2.60
N ILE A 56 -6.70 6.09 3.91
CA ILE A 56 -6.61 4.75 4.51
C ILE A 56 -7.94 4.01 4.32
N GLU A 57 -9.05 4.73 4.47
CA GLU A 57 -10.43 4.22 4.37
C GLU A 57 -10.79 3.75 2.96
N GLU A 58 -10.28 4.44 1.93
CA GLU A 58 -10.45 4.01 0.54
C GLU A 58 -9.54 2.84 0.17
N LEU A 59 -8.35 2.80 0.77
CA LEU A 59 -7.31 1.82 0.45
C LEU A 59 -7.50 0.49 1.17
N PHE A 60 -8.03 0.52 2.39
CA PHE A 60 -8.20 -0.64 3.26
C PHE A 60 -9.65 -0.76 3.73
N SER A 61 -10.19 -1.97 3.69
CA SER A 61 -11.50 -2.28 4.27
C SER A 61 -11.33 -3.34 5.36
N PHE A 62 -11.84 -3.02 6.55
CA PHE A 62 -11.73 -3.86 7.75
C PHE A 62 -12.79 -4.96 7.76
#